data_AF-A0A841GNF4-F1
#
_entry.id   AF-A0A841GNF4-F1
#
_cell.length_a   1.000
_cell.length_b   1.000
_cell.length_c   1.000
_cell.angle_alpha   90.00
_cell.angle_beta   90.00
_cell.angle_gamma   90.00
#
_symmetry.space_group_name_H-M   'P 1'
#
loop_
_entity.id
_entity.type
_entity.pdbx_description
1 polymer ?
#
loop_
_entity_poly.entity_id
_entity_poly.type
_entity_poly.pdbx_seq_one_letter_code
_entity_poly.pdbx_strand_id
1 'polypeptide(L)'
;MNIWLAPLIVGIVSSVLSALIVIVDSIVNNYGEVEIDINNGKKKLKVKGGSPLLFTLASENIFVPSACGGRGSCGACKVKVLSDVGEYLPTELPYMSEEEIKENIRLSCQIKVKKDIKIQLPEELFNVKKLTGKVVSLKNVTHDIKEVRIKLPEEINFKAGQYVQIVVPPYDKIKQPTQRAYSIASTPSKKDEIDLLIRLVPGGIATTYVHNYLKEGDNLEVIGPFGEFYMRDTDADMICVAGGSGMAPIKSIVLDMYERGITNRNVWYFFGARTEKDLFYVELFKDLEKKWSNFHFIPALSRPMEPEKWDGEVGLITDVMVKYLENVVDKNTKKEGYLCGSPGMINACEKLLNEHGIKDVYYDKFA
;
A
#
# COMPACT_ATOMS: atom_id res chain seq x y z
N MET A 1 16.15 64.02 10.26
CA MET A 1 15.09 63.15 9.72
C MET A 1 15.22 61.80 10.40
N ASN A 2 14.25 61.38 11.22
CA ASN A 2 14.34 60.14 12.00
C ASN A 2 14.33 58.94 11.05
N ILE A 3 15.51 58.34 10.82
CA ILE A 3 15.72 57.17 9.95
C ILE A 3 14.82 55.98 10.37
N TRP A 4 14.43 55.92 11.64
CA TRP A 4 13.56 54.89 12.20
C TRP A 4 12.06 55.09 11.96
N LEU A 5 11.62 56.29 11.57
CA LEU A 5 10.19 56.59 11.44
C LEU A 5 9.54 55.82 10.28
N ALA A 6 10.23 55.74 9.14
CA ALA A 6 9.73 55.04 7.95
C ALA A 6 9.62 53.51 8.14
N PRO A 7 10.65 52.79 8.66
CA PRO A 7 10.52 51.37 8.98
C PRO A 7 9.40 51.06 9.97
N LEU A 8 9.19 51.93 10.97
CA LEU A 8 8.18 51.74 12.00
C LEU A 8 6.75 51.91 11.44
N ILE A 9 6.52 52.89 10.58
CA ILE A 9 5.25 53.08 9.88
C ILE A 9 4.96 51.87 8.97
N VAL A 10 5.95 51.41 8.20
CA VAL A 10 5.78 50.23 7.32
C VAL A 10 5.45 48.98 8.15
N GLY A 11 6.18 48.75 9.26
CA GLY A 11 5.92 47.63 10.16
C GLY A 11 4.51 47.65 10.76
N ILE A 12 4.01 48.82 11.16
CA ILE A 12 2.64 48.98 11.66
C ILE A 12 1.62 48.67 10.56
N VAL A 13 1.78 49.25 9.37
CA VAL A 13 0.85 49.03 8.26
C VAL A 13 0.82 47.55 7.86
N SER A 14 1.97 46.88 7.74
CA SER A 14 2.05 45.45 7.43
C SER A 14 1.42 44.57 8.50
N SER A 15 1.58 44.92 9.78
CA SER A 15 0.99 44.20 10.90
C SER A 15 -0.54 44.36 10.92
N VAL A 16 -1.04 45.58 10.68
CA VAL A 16 -2.48 45.86 10.58
C VAL A 16 -3.10 45.12 9.39
N LEU A 17 -2.45 45.12 8.23
CA LEU A 17 -2.94 44.41 7.05
C LEU A 17 -3.00 42.90 7.30
N SER A 18 -1.96 42.35 7.95
CA SER A 18 -1.88 40.94 8.30
C SER A 18 -2.97 40.56 9.32
N ALA A 19 -3.21 41.38 10.34
CA ALA A 19 -4.29 41.19 11.30
C ALA A 19 -5.67 41.23 10.62
N LEU A 20 -5.88 42.16 9.68
CA LEU A 20 -7.13 42.29 8.93
C LEU A 20 -7.37 41.08 8.04
N ILE A 21 -6.34 40.56 7.36
CA ILE A 21 -6.43 39.31 6.60
C ILE A 21 -6.82 38.14 7.50
N VAL A 22 -6.20 38.01 8.69
CA VAL A 22 -6.52 36.94 9.64
C VAL A 22 -7.96 37.05 10.14
N ILE A 23 -8.45 38.26 10.42
CA ILE A 23 -9.84 38.47 10.84
C ILE A 23 -10.81 38.11 9.71
N VAL A 24 -10.57 38.60 8.49
CA VAL A 24 -11.39 38.29 7.32
C VAL A 24 -11.40 36.78 7.06
N ASP A 25 -10.24 36.12 7.10
CA ASP A 25 -10.12 34.68 6.95
C ASP A 25 -10.91 33.94 8.05
N SER A 26 -10.82 34.38 9.31
CA SER A 26 -11.56 33.77 10.42
C SER A 26 -13.09 33.91 10.29
N ILE A 27 -13.58 34.91 9.56
CA ILE A 27 -15.02 35.13 9.34
C ILE A 27 -15.48 34.39 8.08
N VAL A 28 -14.74 34.51 6.97
CA VAL A 28 -15.12 33.98 5.66
C VAL A 28 -14.86 32.48 5.53
N ASN A 29 -13.76 31.97 6.12
CA ASN A 29 -13.42 30.54 6.11
C ASN A 29 -13.92 29.79 7.36
N ASN A 30 -14.86 30.37 8.11
CA ASN A 30 -15.57 29.64 9.17
C ASN A 30 -16.81 28.94 8.60
N TYR A 31 -16.61 27.71 8.13
CA TYR A 31 -17.66 26.87 7.55
C TYR A 31 -18.63 26.28 8.61
N GLY A 32 -18.45 26.61 9.89
CA GLY A 32 -19.26 26.11 11.00
C GLY A 32 -19.05 24.62 11.29
N GLU A 33 -19.98 24.06 12.07
CA GLU A 33 -20.11 22.61 12.21
C GLU A 33 -20.86 22.04 11.01
N VAL A 34 -20.32 20.96 10.46
CA VAL A 34 -20.90 20.23 9.33
C VAL A 34 -21.08 18.77 9.71
N GLU A 35 -22.12 18.15 9.18
CA GLU A 35 -22.42 16.73 9.37
C GLU A 35 -21.85 15.89 8.22
N ILE A 36 -21.06 14.87 8.55
CA ILE A 36 -20.65 13.81 7.63
C ILE A 36 -21.50 12.57 7.94
N ASP A 37 -22.33 12.18 6.98
CA ASP A 37 -23.14 10.97 7.05
C ASP A 37 -22.46 9.84 6.27
N ILE A 38 -22.10 8.77 6.96
CA ILE A 38 -21.39 7.62 6.39
C ILE A 38 -22.33 6.43 6.31
N ASN A 39 -22.43 5.85 5.10
CA ASN A 39 -23.24 4.66 4.80
C ASN A 39 -24.72 4.82 5.23
N ASN A 40 -25.34 5.94 4.85
CA ASN A 40 -26.77 6.23 5.08
C ASN A 40 -27.21 6.12 6.55
N GLY A 41 -26.45 6.72 7.46
CA GLY A 41 -26.77 6.83 8.88
C GLY A 41 -26.07 5.81 9.78
N LYS A 42 -25.25 4.90 9.23
CA LYS A 42 -24.46 3.94 10.03
C LYS A 42 -23.52 4.67 11.00
N LYS A 43 -22.93 5.78 10.57
CA LYS A 43 -22.12 6.66 11.42
C LYS A 43 -22.32 8.11 10.99
N LYS A 44 -22.63 8.98 11.95
CA LYS A 44 -22.75 10.43 11.75
C LYS A 44 -21.68 11.13 12.55
N LEU A 45 -20.95 12.02 11.91
CA LEU A 45 -19.86 12.79 12.51
C LEU A 45 -20.20 14.27 12.44
N LYS A 46 -20.12 14.97 13.57
CA LYS A 46 -20.20 16.43 13.61
C LYS A 46 -18.78 16.96 13.73
N VAL A 47 -18.33 17.68 12.70
CA VAL A 47 -16.95 18.11 12.57
C VAL A 47 -16.89 19.56 12.16
N LYS A 48 -15.75 20.21 12.43
CA LYS A 48 -15.51 21.58 11.96
C LYS A 48 -15.21 21.56 10.45
N GLY A 49 -15.94 22.35 9.68
CA GLY A 49 -15.73 22.48 8.25
C GLY A 49 -14.41 23.20 7.89
N GLY A 50 -14.00 23.06 6.63
CA GLY A 50 -12.83 23.74 6.03
C GLY A 50 -11.64 22.83 5.75
N SER A 51 -11.50 21.73 6.48
CA SER A 51 -10.42 20.76 6.31
C SER A 51 -10.71 19.75 5.18
N PRO A 52 -9.67 19.17 4.55
CA PRO A 52 -9.85 18.08 3.60
C PRO A 52 -10.50 16.85 4.26
N LEU A 53 -11.42 16.20 3.53
CA LEU A 53 -12.20 15.06 4.01
C LEU A 53 -11.31 13.93 4.56
N LEU A 54 -10.16 13.66 3.94
CA LEU A 54 -9.19 12.66 4.43
C LEU A 54 -8.78 12.92 5.88
N PHE A 55 -8.40 14.16 6.21
CA PHE A 55 -7.92 14.50 7.55
C PHE A 55 -9.06 14.60 8.56
N THR A 56 -10.22 15.09 8.12
CA THR A 56 -11.44 15.13 8.92
C THR A 56 -11.93 13.73 9.30
N LEU A 57 -11.82 12.75 8.39
CA LEU A 57 -12.12 11.35 8.71
C LEU A 57 -11.06 10.78 9.68
N ALA A 58 -9.78 11.07 9.43
CA ALA A 58 -8.69 10.59 10.28
C ALA A 58 -8.78 11.11 11.73
N SER A 59 -9.24 12.34 11.96
CA SER A 59 -9.45 12.87 13.33
C SER A 59 -10.56 12.13 14.09
N GLU A 60 -11.51 11.53 13.36
CA GLU A 60 -12.61 10.73 13.90
C GLU A 60 -12.31 9.22 13.90
N ASN A 61 -11.02 8.86 13.80
CA ASN A 61 -10.50 7.48 13.73
C ASN A 61 -11.06 6.67 12.55
N ILE A 62 -11.31 7.33 11.41
CA ILE A 62 -11.67 6.67 10.15
C ILE A 62 -10.55 6.92 9.15
N PHE A 63 -9.79 5.87 8.84
CA PHE A 63 -8.61 5.99 8.00
C PHE A 63 -8.92 5.50 6.59
N VAL A 64 -8.82 6.40 5.63
CA VAL A 64 -8.88 6.08 4.19
C VAL A 64 -7.45 5.92 3.68
N PRO A 65 -7.15 4.95 2.78
CA PRO A 65 -5.80 4.74 2.28
C PRO A 65 -5.18 6.01 1.68
N SER A 66 -4.02 6.43 2.17
CA SER A 66 -3.32 7.61 1.62
C SER A 66 -1.79 7.45 1.55
N ALA A 67 -1.30 6.80 0.51
CA ALA A 67 0.13 6.55 0.35
C ALA A 67 0.98 7.83 0.17
N CYS A 68 0.37 8.96 -0.21
CA CYS A 68 1.07 10.24 -0.38
C CYS A 68 0.95 11.19 0.83
N GLY A 69 0.14 10.84 1.85
CA GLY A 69 -0.17 11.72 2.97
C GLY A 69 -1.02 12.94 2.60
N GLY A 70 -1.93 12.78 1.63
CA GLY A 70 -2.88 13.83 1.24
C GLY A 70 -2.39 14.85 0.21
N ARG A 71 -1.28 14.57 -0.48
CA ARG A 71 -0.71 15.44 -1.54
C ARG A 71 -1.41 15.32 -2.90
N GLY A 72 -2.42 14.47 -3.04
CA GLY A 72 -3.17 14.31 -4.30
C GLY A 72 -2.36 13.64 -5.42
N SER A 73 -1.34 12.85 -5.09
CA SER A 73 -0.38 12.31 -6.07
C SER A 73 -0.34 10.78 -6.17
N CYS A 74 -1.25 10.07 -5.49
CA CYS A 74 -1.26 8.60 -5.44
C CYS A 74 -2.58 7.95 -5.86
N GLY A 75 -3.68 8.70 -5.93
CA GLY A 75 -4.99 8.15 -6.29
C GLY A 75 -5.61 7.13 -5.30
N ALA A 76 -4.98 6.86 -4.15
CA ALA A 76 -5.43 5.80 -3.24
C ALA A 76 -6.64 6.19 -2.36
N CYS A 77 -6.84 7.48 -2.10
CA CYS A 77 -7.81 7.95 -1.10
C CYS A 77 -9.24 8.10 -1.66
N LYS A 78 -9.65 7.15 -2.50
CA LYS A 78 -10.94 7.14 -3.19
C LYS A 78 -12.08 6.91 -2.21
N VAL A 79 -13.11 7.74 -2.32
CA VAL A 79 -14.35 7.64 -1.53
C VAL A 79 -15.53 7.92 -2.44
N LYS A 80 -16.62 7.17 -2.27
CA LYS A 80 -17.85 7.44 -3.01
C LYS A 80 -18.62 8.54 -2.30
N VAL A 81 -18.93 9.62 -3.01
CA VAL A 81 -19.64 10.76 -2.45
C VAL A 81 -21.06 10.77 -3.00
N LEU A 82 -22.06 10.78 -2.10
CA LEU A 82 -23.48 10.78 -2.47
C LEU A 82 -24.06 12.19 -2.58
N SER A 83 -23.34 13.18 -2.04
CA SER A 83 -23.70 14.59 -2.13
C SER A 83 -22.95 15.32 -3.24
N ASP A 84 -23.48 16.44 -3.67
CA ASP A 84 -22.77 17.35 -4.58
C ASP A 84 -21.64 18.08 -3.83
N VAL A 85 -20.40 17.91 -4.29
CA VAL A 85 -19.19 18.56 -3.77
C VAL A 85 -18.51 19.46 -4.80
N GLY A 86 -19.20 19.77 -5.90
CA GLY A 86 -18.68 20.56 -7.02
C GLY A 86 -17.90 19.74 -8.04
N GLU A 87 -17.28 20.44 -8.99
CA GLU A 87 -16.56 19.83 -10.11
C GLU A 87 -15.30 19.07 -9.69
N TYR A 88 -14.84 18.15 -10.52
CA TYR A 88 -13.58 17.43 -10.32
C TYR A 88 -12.40 18.38 -10.46
N LEU A 89 -11.46 18.30 -9.53
CA LEU A 89 -10.23 19.08 -9.61
C LEU A 89 -9.28 18.44 -10.65
N PRO A 90 -8.42 19.24 -11.32
CA PRO A 90 -7.39 18.70 -12.21
C PRO A 90 -6.43 17.71 -11.53
N THR A 91 -6.31 17.76 -10.20
CA THR A 91 -5.53 16.80 -9.40
C THR A 91 -6.23 15.46 -9.21
N GLU A 92 -7.54 15.39 -9.39
CA GLU A 92 -8.33 14.16 -9.27
C GLU A 92 -8.38 13.39 -10.60
N LEU A 93 -8.60 14.10 -11.70
CA LEU A 93 -8.86 13.50 -13.03
C LEU A 93 -7.85 12.44 -13.49
N PRO A 94 -6.53 12.58 -13.27
CA PRO A 94 -5.55 11.56 -13.70
C PRO A 94 -5.72 10.19 -13.04
N TYR A 95 -6.47 10.11 -11.93
CA TYR A 95 -6.65 8.90 -11.13
C TYR A 95 -8.06 8.31 -11.23
N MET A 96 -8.93 8.87 -12.07
CA MET A 96 -10.34 8.48 -12.16
C MET A 96 -10.65 7.83 -13.50
N SER A 97 -11.34 6.69 -13.46
CA SER A 97 -11.96 6.10 -14.65
C SER A 97 -13.30 6.78 -14.96
N GLU A 98 -13.83 6.59 -16.18
CA GLU A 98 -15.15 7.10 -16.55
C GLU A 98 -16.27 6.51 -15.68
N GLU A 99 -16.14 5.26 -15.26
CA GLU A 99 -17.09 4.59 -14.36
C GLU A 99 -17.04 5.21 -12.97
N GLU A 100 -15.85 5.47 -12.45
CA GLU A 100 -15.65 6.11 -11.15
C GLU A 100 -16.23 7.53 -11.13
N ILE A 101 -16.08 8.28 -12.23
CA ILE A 101 -16.68 9.61 -12.37
C ILE A 101 -18.20 9.52 -12.34
N LYS A 102 -18.81 8.56 -13.06
CA LYS A 102 -20.27 8.33 -13.06
C LYS A 102 -20.80 7.95 -11.69
N GLU A 103 -20.02 7.21 -10.90
CA GLU A 103 -20.36 6.86 -9.52
C GLU A 103 -20.06 7.96 -8.49
N ASN A 104 -19.54 9.11 -8.93
CA ASN A 104 -19.11 10.22 -8.07
C ASN A 104 -18.05 9.80 -7.03
N ILE A 105 -17.06 9.02 -7.47
CA ILE A 105 -15.89 8.66 -6.68
C ILE A 105 -14.88 9.80 -6.70
N ARG A 106 -14.47 10.25 -5.51
CA ARG A 106 -13.63 11.43 -5.33
C ARG A 106 -12.38 11.13 -4.52
N LEU A 107 -11.36 11.98 -4.64
CA LEU A 107 -10.19 11.88 -3.75
C LEU A 107 -10.49 12.64 -2.46
N SER A 108 -10.67 11.90 -1.36
CA SER A 108 -10.95 12.50 -0.04
C SER A 108 -9.90 13.52 0.41
N CYS A 109 -8.64 13.42 -0.04
CA CYS A 109 -7.62 14.43 0.29
C CYS A 109 -7.76 15.75 -0.46
N GLN A 110 -8.51 15.78 -1.56
CA GLN A 110 -8.69 16.96 -2.40
C GLN A 110 -10.04 17.67 -2.15
N ILE A 111 -11.01 16.97 -1.55
CA ILE A 111 -12.30 17.55 -1.18
C ILE A 111 -12.20 18.27 0.17
N LYS A 112 -12.55 19.55 0.21
CA LYS A 112 -12.74 20.29 1.47
C LYS A 112 -14.18 20.14 1.96
N VAL A 113 -14.37 19.77 3.23
CA VAL A 113 -15.71 19.63 3.83
C VAL A 113 -16.25 21.02 4.17
N LYS A 114 -17.09 21.59 3.30
CA LYS A 114 -17.65 22.95 3.46
C LYS A 114 -19.13 23.01 3.86
N LYS A 115 -19.85 21.90 3.64
CA LYS A 115 -21.27 21.71 3.90
C LYS A 115 -21.49 20.23 4.26
N ASP A 116 -22.69 19.92 4.75
CA ASP A 116 -23.08 18.55 5.05
C ASP A 116 -22.88 17.65 3.83
N ILE A 117 -22.27 16.49 4.07
CA ILE A 117 -21.85 15.57 3.00
C ILE A 117 -22.22 14.14 3.38
N LYS A 118 -22.77 13.43 2.41
CA LYS A 118 -23.03 11.99 2.50
C LYS A 118 -21.97 11.24 1.73
N ILE A 119 -21.34 10.25 2.37
CA ILE A 119 -20.31 9.41 1.77
C ILE A 119 -20.61 7.93 1.99
N GLN A 120 -20.03 7.10 1.13
CA GLN A 120 -20.06 5.65 1.25
C GLN A 120 -18.63 5.13 1.34
N LEU A 121 -18.38 4.32 2.37
CA LEU A 121 -17.09 3.69 2.66
C LEU A 121 -17.25 2.17 2.78
N PRO A 122 -16.28 1.38 2.28
CA PRO A 122 -16.21 -0.06 2.54
C PRO A 122 -16.17 -0.36 4.03
N GLU A 123 -16.79 -1.46 4.46
CA GLU A 123 -16.89 -1.80 5.88
C GLU A 123 -15.53 -2.14 6.49
N GLU A 124 -14.60 -2.61 5.67
CA GLU A 124 -13.23 -2.95 6.06
C GLU A 124 -12.47 -1.74 6.61
N LEU A 125 -12.78 -0.53 6.15
CA LEU A 125 -12.10 0.69 6.62
C LEU A 125 -12.40 1.01 8.09
N PHE A 126 -13.49 0.50 8.65
CA PHE A 126 -13.80 0.67 10.08
C PHE A 126 -12.92 -0.20 10.98
N ASN A 127 -12.24 -1.21 10.44
CA ASN A 127 -11.29 -2.05 11.18
C ASN A 127 -9.85 -1.49 11.16
N VAL A 128 -9.62 -0.41 10.41
CA VAL A 128 -8.29 0.19 10.29
C VAL A 128 -7.92 0.90 11.58
N LYS A 129 -6.75 0.58 12.11
CA LYS A 129 -6.18 1.22 13.31
C LYS A 129 -4.90 1.95 12.96
N LYS A 130 -4.60 2.99 13.75
CA LYS A 130 -3.30 3.62 13.82
C LYS A 130 -2.62 3.18 15.11
N LEU A 131 -1.52 2.45 15.00
CA LEU A 131 -0.80 1.83 16.09
C LEU A 131 0.65 2.29 16.09
N THR A 132 1.23 2.50 17.28
CA THR A 132 2.67 2.74 17.42
C THR A 132 3.34 1.45 17.89
N GLY A 133 3.94 0.73 16.94
CA GLY A 133 4.65 -0.52 17.22
C GLY A 133 6.12 -0.28 17.56
N LYS A 134 6.77 -1.30 18.12
CA LYS A 134 8.21 -1.32 18.41
C LYS A 134 8.93 -2.19 17.39
N VAL A 135 9.98 -1.68 16.77
CA VAL A 135 10.83 -2.45 15.86
C VAL A 135 11.65 -3.44 16.68
N VAL A 136 11.46 -4.73 16.45
CA VAL A 136 12.12 -5.80 17.23
C VAL A 136 13.24 -6.51 16.46
N SER A 137 13.24 -6.42 15.13
CA SER A 137 14.30 -7.01 14.30
C SER A 137 14.43 -6.25 12.98
N LEU A 138 15.68 -6.01 12.57
CA LEU A 138 16.04 -5.44 11.27
C LEU A 138 17.06 -6.34 10.58
N LYS A 139 16.62 -7.11 9.58
CA LYS A 139 17.47 -8.07 8.86
C LYS A 139 17.59 -7.71 7.40
N ASN A 140 18.81 -7.54 6.89
CA ASN A 140 19.01 -7.46 5.45
C ASN A 140 18.83 -8.85 4.85
N VAL A 141 17.81 -9.03 4.01
CA VAL A 141 17.52 -10.31 3.34
C VAL A 141 18.14 -10.38 1.96
N THR A 142 18.39 -9.22 1.34
CA THR A 142 19.25 -9.05 0.18
C THR A 142 20.17 -7.84 0.40
N HIS A 143 20.94 -7.48 -0.62
CA HIS A 143 21.74 -6.27 -0.63
C HIS A 143 20.90 -4.96 -0.60
N ASP A 144 19.62 -5.01 -0.99
CA ASP A 144 18.75 -3.84 -1.07
C ASP A 144 17.36 -4.04 -0.45
N ILE A 145 17.04 -5.19 0.14
CA ILE A 145 15.77 -5.46 0.84
C ILE A 145 16.05 -5.76 2.31
N LYS A 146 15.35 -5.04 3.18
CA LYS A 146 15.40 -5.21 4.63
C LYS A 146 14.06 -5.74 5.13
N GLU A 147 14.10 -6.83 5.89
CA GLU A 147 12.98 -7.31 6.70
C GLU A 147 12.90 -6.46 7.98
N VAL A 148 11.74 -5.86 8.19
CA VAL A 148 11.42 -5.05 9.37
C VAL A 148 10.32 -5.76 10.13
N ARG A 149 10.64 -6.27 11.31
CA ARG A 149 9.66 -6.88 12.21
C ARG A 149 9.22 -5.87 13.27
N ILE A 150 7.91 -5.68 13.37
CA ILE A 150 7.30 -4.68 14.24
C ILE A 150 6.35 -5.41 15.19
N LYS A 151 6.62 -5.30 16.49
CA LYS A 151 5.70 -5.73 17.55
C LYS A 151 4.66 -4.64 17.79
N LEU A 152 3.39 -4.98 17.70
CA LEU A 152 2.28 -4.04 17.89
C LEU A 152 1.78 -4.08 19.34
N PRO A 153 1.28 -2.95 19.88
CA PRO A 153 0.74 -2.89 21.24
C PRO A 153 -0.64 -3.55 21.37
N GLU A 154 -1.33 -3.73 20.25
CA GLU A 154 -2.66 -4.35 20.15
C GLU A 154 -2.69 -5.32 18.98
N GLU A 155 -3.65 -6.24 19.01
CA GLU A 155 -3.93 -7.13 17.88
C GLU A 155 -4.40 -6.35 16.65
N ILE A 156 -3.87 -6.74 15.49
CA ILE A 156 -4.33 -6.33 14.16
C ILE A 156 -4.93 -7.54 13.44
N ASN A 157 -6.19 -7.42 13.02
CA ASN A 157 -6.86 -8.46 12.24
C ASN A 157 -6.77 -8.09 10.76
N PHE A 158 -5.99 -8.85 9.99
CA PHE A 158 -5.79 -8.62 8.56
C PHE A 158 -5.95 -9.93 7.78
N LYS A 159 -6.21 -9.82 6.47
CA LYS A 159 -6.16 -10.94 5.53
C LYS A 159 -4.77 -11.02 4.91
N ALA A 160 -4.25 -12.22 4.74
CA ALA A 160 -2.96 -12.43 4.10
C ALA A 160 -2.91 -11.78 2.71
N GLY A 161 -1.87 -10.98 2.46
CA GLY A 161 -1.71 -10.16 1.27
C GLY A 161 -2.10 -8.68 1.42
N GLN A 162 -2.78 -8.30 2.51
CA GLN A 162 -3.02 -6.89 2.84
C GLN A 162 -1.74 -6.13 3.20
N TYR A 163 -1.83 -4.80 3.19
CA TYR A 163 -0.71 -3.90 3.48
C TYR A 163 -1.01 -2.95 4.64
N VAL A 164 0.04 -2.33 5.15
CA VAL A 164 -0.04 -1.23 6.11
C VAL A 164 0.69 -0.01 5.57
N GLN A 165 0.41 1.16 6.13
CA GLN A 165 1.18 2.37 5.88
C GLN A 165 2.06 2.66 7.08
N ILE A 166 3.37 2.75 6.87
CA ILE A 166 4.28 3.23 7.93
C ILE A 166 4.34 4.75 7.86
N VAL A 167 4.44 5.40 9.02
CA VAL A 167 4.62 6.85 9.12
C VAL A 167 6.07 7.13 9.49
N VAL A 168 6.78 7.72 8.54
CA VAL A 168 8.17 8.10 8.68
C VAL A 168 8.23 9.49 9.30
N PRO A 169 8.90 9.65 10.46
CA PRO A 169 9.06 10.95 11.10
C PRO A 169 10.00 11.85 10.28
N PRO A 170 10.02 13.17 10.53
CA PRO A 170 11.04 14.06 9.99
C PRO A 170 12.45 13.56 10.33
N TYR A 171 13.35 13.57 9.35
CA TYR A 171 14.75 13.21 9.52
C TYR A 171 15.63 13.98 8.52
N ASP A 172 16.85 14.34 8.92
CA ASP A 172 17.81 15.08 8.09
C ASP A 172 17.17 16.33 7.41
N LYS A 173 17.12 16.35 6.07
CA LYS A 173 16.51 17.43 5.25
C LYS A 173 14.99 17.29 5.13
N ILE A 174 14.41 16.15 5.48
CA ILE A 174 12.98 15.89 5.40
C ILE A 174 12.31 16.46 6.65
N LYS A 175 11.63 17.60 6.50
CA LYS A 175 11.01 18.33 7.62
C LYS A 175 9.59 17.91 7.97
N GLN A 176 8.94 17.16 7.09
CA GLN A 176 7.53 16.77 7.24
C GLN A 176 7.42 15.24 7.31
N PRO A 177 6.54 14.71 8.18
CA PRO A 177 6.29 13.28 8.21
C PRO A 177 5.75 12.81 6.85
N THR A 178 6.08 11.58 6.48
CA THR A 178 5.66 10.98 5.21
C THR A 178 5.17 9.58 5.45
N GLN A 179 4.10 9.19 4.78
CA GLN A 179 3.52 7.86 4.88
C GLN A 179 3.84 7.07 3.62
N ARG A 180 4.05 5.76 3.72
CA ARG A 180 4.19 4.87 2.57
C ARG A 180 3.61 3.49 2.86
N ALA A 181 2.99 2.89 1.86
CA ALA A 181 2.40 1.57 1.92
C ALA A 181 3.47 0.47 1.79
N TYR A 182 3.34 -0.59 2.58
CA TYR A 182 4.15 -1.79 2.55
C TYR A 182 3.28 -3.00 2.87
N SER A 183 3.28 -4.00 1.98
CA SER A 183 2.52 -5.23 2.16
C SER A 183 3.06 -6.05 3.33
N ILE A 184 2.15 -6.67 4.10
CA ILE A 184 2.49 -7.50 5.25
C ILE A 184 3.03 -8.84 4.73
N ALA A 185 4.18 -9.26 5.25
CA ALA A 185 4.89 -10.48 4.86
C ALA A 185 4.80 -11.61 5.90
N SER A 186 4.24 -11.33 7.07
CA SER A 186 3.89 -12.32 8.09
C SER A 186 2.49 -12.88 7.85
N THR A 187 2.16 -14.00 8.50
CA THR A 187 0.83 -14.61 8.46
C THR A 187 -0.13 -13.92 9.44
N PRO A 188 -1.44 -13.88 9.13
CA PRO A 188 -2.48 -13.37 10.04
C PRO A 188 -2.57 -14.05 11.41
N SER A 189 -2.03 -15.26 11.56
CA SER A 189 -1.97 -15.96 12.85
C SER A 189 -1.11 -15.22 13.88
N LYS A 190 -0.14 -14.42 13.42
CA LYS A 190 0.65 -13.49 14.25
C LYS A 190 -0.08 -12.15 14.41
N LYS A 191 -1.00 -12.09 15.37
CA LYS A 191 -1.88 -10.93 15.54
C LYS A 191 -1.22 -9.66 16.08
N ASP A 192 -0.12 -9.78 16.80
CA ASP A 192 0.56 -8.66 17.46
C ASP A 192 1.97 -8.41 16.90
N GLU A 193 2.27 -8.98 15.73
CA GLU A 193 3.56 -8.85 15.06
C GLU A 193 3.38 -8.85 13.54
N ILE A 194 3.94 -7.84 12.89
CA ILE A 194 3.98 -7.77 11.42
C ILE A 194 5.42 -7.74 10.91
N ASP A 195 5.66 -8.48 9.82
CA ASP A 195 6.91 -8.43 9.07
C ASP A 195 6.68 -7.64 7.77
N LEU A 196 7.58 -6.71 7.44
CA LEU A 196 7.57 -5.96 6.18
C LEU A 196 8.86 -6.24 5.40
N LEU A 197 8.79 -6.31 4.07
CA LEU A 197 9.97 -6.42 3.20
C LEU A 197 10.17 -5.12 2.42
N ILE A 198 11.12 -4.30 2.87
CA ILE A 198 11.28 -2.93 2.38
C ILE A 198 12.52 -2.84 1.51
N ARG A 199 12.31 -2.65 0.20
CA ARG A 199 13.39 -2.38 -0.75
C ARG A 199 13.91 -0.95 -0.62
N LEU A 200 15.23 -0.76 -0.66
CA LEU A 200 15.86 0.54 -0.78
C LEU A 200 15.65 1.09 -2.19
N VAL A 201 14.96 2.21 -2.28
CA VAL A 201 14.78 2.96 -3.52
C VAL A 201 15.69 4.18 -3.45
N PRO A 202 16.65 4.35 -4.38
CA PRO A 202 17.52 5.53 -4.39
C PRO A 202 16.72 6.83 -4.38
N GLY A 203 17.02 7.72 -3.43
CA GLY A 203 16.29 8.99 -3.24
C GLY A 203 14.90 8.86 -2.60
N GLY A 204 14.45 7.63 -2.31
CA GLY A 204 13.16 7.39 -1.68
C GLY A 204 13.17 7.80 -0.20
N ILE A 205 12.23 8.65 0.21
CA ILE A 205 12.15 9.17 1.58
C ILE A 205 11.98 8.03 2.60
N ALA A 206 10.90 7.24 2.47
CA ALA A 206 10.60 6.23 3.48
C ALA A 206 11.61 5.07 3.51
N THR A 207 12.04 4.62 2.33
CA THR A 207 13.00 3.52 2.20
C THR A 207 14.38 3.93 2.72
N THR A 208 14.83 5.16 2.46
CA THR A 208 16.07 5.70 3.03
C THR A 208 16.02 5.74 4.56
N TYR A 209 14.89 6.18 5.15
CA TYR A 209 14.71 6.17 6.59
C TYR A 209 14.85 4.75 7.19
N VAL A 210 14.13 3.78 6.63
CA VAL A 210 14.17 2.37 7.08
C VAL A 210 15.58 1.78 6.95
N HIS A 211 16.29 2.11 5.87
CA HIS A 211 17.59 1.53 5.61
C HIS A 211 18.72 2.16 6.42
N ASN A 212 18.68 3.47 6.65
CA ASN A 212 19.82 4.23 7.20
C ASN A 212 19.61 4.80 8.60
N TYR A 213 18.35 4.99 9.04
CA TYR A 213 18.04 5.72 10.28
C TYR A 213 17.29 4.87 11.31
N LEU A 214 16.39 3.99 10.86
CA LEU A 214 15.61 3.12 11.74
C LEU A 214 16.51 2.09 12.43
N LYS A 215 16.33 1.91 13.74
CA LYS A 215 17.07 0.95 14.56
C LYS A 215 16.11 0.01 15.29
N GLU A 216 16.63 -1.15 15.69
CA GLU A 216 15.93 -2.02 16.62
C GLU A 216 15.70 -1.28 17.94
N GLY A 217 14.49 -1.44 18.50
CA GLY A 217 14.03 -0.73 19.68
C GLY A 217 13.26 0.56 19.38
N ASP A 218 13.36 1.12 18.18
CA ASP A 218 12.64 2.35 17.81
C ASP A 218 11.13 2.11 17.72
N ASN A 219 10.37 3.17 17.95
CA ASN A 219 8.94 3.19 17.70
C ASN A 219 8.66 3.51 16.22
N LEU A 220 7.75 2.78 15.60
CA LEU A 220 7.29 3.00 14.24
C LEU A 220 5.77 3.00 14.21
N GLU A 221 5.19 4.10 13.72
CA GLU A 221 3.75 4.21 13.56
C GLU A 221 3.29 3.50 12.28
N VAL A 222 2.23 2.71 12.42
CA VAL A 222 1.64 1.84 11.41
C VAL A 222 0.14 2.12 11.34
N ILE A 223 -0.38 2.28 10.13
CA ILE A 223 -1.81 2.48 9.86
C ILE A 223 -2.29 1.37 8.94
N GLY A 224 -3.30 0.60 9.36
CA GLY A 224 -3.82 -0.50 8.55
C GLY A 224 -4.73 -1.45 9.34
N PRO A 225 -5.13 -2.58 8.73
CA PRO A 225 -4.69 -3.06 7.41
C PRO A 225 -5.51 -2.47 6.26
N PHE A 226 -4.92 -2.44 5.06
CA PHE A 226 -5.54 -1.97 3.83
C PHE A 226 -5.35 -2.97 2.68
N GLY A 227 -6.12 -2.79 1.61
CA GLY A 227 -5.93 -3.50 0.35
C GLY A 227 -6.85 -4.69 0.16
N GLU A 228 -7.00 -5.06 -1.11
CA GLU A 228 -7.92 -6.10 -1.59
C GLU A 228 -7.18 -7.28 -2.24
N PHE A 229 -5.85 -7.26 -2.18
CA PHE A 229 -4.99 -8.32 -2.68
C PHE A 229 -4.87 -9.43 -1.63
N TYR A 230 -5.84 -10.34 -1.64
CA TYR A 230 -5.86 -11.54 -0.80
C TYR A 230 -6.40 -12.72 -1.60
N MET A 231 -6.11 -13.94 -1.15
CA MET A 231 -6.58 -15.17 -1.78
C MET A 231 -8.12 -15.20 -1.87
N ARG A 232 -8.66 -15.60 -3.02
CA ARG A 232 -10.10 -15.85 -3.21
C ARG A 232 -10.48 -17.23 -2.68
N ASP A 233 -11.68 -17.30 -2.11
CA ASP A 233 -12.24 -18.54 -1.58
C ASP A 233 -12.85 -19.37 -2.72
N THR A 234 -11.96 -20.02 -3.47
CA THR A 234 -12.25 -20.84 -4.66
C THR A 234 -11.31 -22.04 -4.73
N ASP A 235 -11.65 -23.03 -5.56
CA ASP A 235 -10.83 -24.22 -5.83
C ASP A 235 -9.93 -24.07 -7.08
N ALA A 236 -9.88 -22.89 -7.70
CA ALA A 236 -9.06 -22.67 -8.91
C ALA A 236 -7.55 -22.84 -8.60
N ASP A 237 -6.71 -23.27 -9.51
CA ASP A 237 -5.26 -23.23 -9.26
C ASP A 237 -4.75 -21.78 -9.20
N MET A 238 -3.73 -21.51 -8.39
CA MET A 238 -3.12 -20.19 -8.25
C MET A 238 -1.86 -20.08 -9.08
N ILE A 239 -1.78 -19.04 -9.91
CA ILE A 239 -0.55 -18.62 -10.59
C ILE A 239 -0.04 -17.35 -9.91
N CYS A 240 0.86 -17.54 -8.95
CA CYS A 240 1.48 -16.46 -8.19
C CYS A 240 2.76 -16.00 -8.88
N VAL A 241 2.93 -14.68 -9.06
CA VAL A 241 4.15 -14.11 -9.64
C VAL A 241 4.63 -12.95 -8.81
N ALA A 242 5.91 -12.97 -8.42
CA ALA A 242 6.52 -11.86 -7.72
C ALA A 242 7.94 -11.55 -8.18
N GLY A 243 8.37 -10.31 -7.92
CA GLY A 243 9.75 -9.88 -8.08
C GLY A 243 10.17 -8.87 -7.01
N GLY A 244 11.39 -9.00 -6.50
CA GLY A 244 11.92 -8.15 -5.42
C GLY A 244 11.05 -8.18 -4.17
N SER A 245 10.73 -7.00 -3.60
CA SER A 245 9.88 -6.89 -2.41
C SER A 245 8.43 -7.35 -2.64
N GLY A 246 8.00 -7.59 -3.89
CA GLY A 246 6.68 -8.15 -4.20
C GLY A 246 6.49 -9.58 -3.66
N MET A 247 7.55 -10.23 -3.16
CA MET A 247 7.43 -11.47 -2.41
C MET A 247 6.60 -11.29 -1.12
N ALA A 248 6.56 -10.10 -0.52
CA ALA A 248 5.90 -9.89 0.78
C ALA A 248 4.46 -10.42 0.85
N PRO A 249 3.51 -9.94 0.02
CA PRO A 249 2.13 -10.41 0.13
C PRO A 249 1.97 -11.87 -0.30
N ILE A 250 2.75 -12.34 -1.29
CA ILE A 250 2.69 -13.74 -1.72
C ILE A 250 3.18 -14.69 -0.61
N LYS A 251 4.28 -14.33 0.08
CA LYS A 251 4.78 -15.05 1.25
C LYS A 251 3.69 -15.13 2.33
N SER A 252 3.02 -14.01 2.62
CA SER A 252 1.92 -13.98 3.59
C SER A 252 0.79 -14.93 3.18
N ILE A 253 0.33 -14.86 1.93
CA ILE A 253 -0.75 -15.70 1.40
C ILE A 253 -0.39 -17.18 1.46
N VAL A 254 0.75 -17.57 0.89
CA VAL A 254 1.18 -18.97 0.79
C VAL A 254 1.38 -19.61 2.16
N LEU A 255 1.97 -18.89 3.11
CA LEU A 255 2.16 -19.40 4.47
C LEU A 255 0.84 -19.47 5.23
N ASP A 256 -0.07 -18.50 5.09
CA ASP A 256 -1.41 -18.54 5.71
C ASP A 256 -2.24 -19.73 5.18
N MET A 257 -2.18 -19.99 3.86
CA MET A 257 -2.84 -21.15 3.26
C MET A 257 -2.34 -22.45 3.89
N TYR A 258 -1.02 -22.61 4.00
CA TYR A 258 -0.43 -23.82 4.58
C TYR A 258 -0.76 -23.97 6.06
N GLU A 259 -0.68 -22.89 6.86
CA GLU A 259 -1.03 -22.89 8.28
C GLU A 259 -2.50 -23.26 8.52
N ARG A 260 -3.40 -22.86 7.61
CA ARG A 260 -4.84 -23.15 7.68
C ARG A 260 -5.24 -24.48 7.06
N GLY A 261 -4.29 -25.24 6.50
CA GLY A 261 -4.54 -26.52 5.83
C GLY A 261 -5.24 -26.39 4.47
N ILE A 262 -5.18 -25.23 3.82
CA ILE A 262 -5.74 -24.99 2.48
C ILE A 262 -4.73 -25.48 1.43
N THR A 263 -4.63 -26.79 1.28
CA THR A 263 -3.60 -27.44 0.45
C THR A 263 -4.16 -28.20 -0.76
N ASN A 264 -5.48 -28.15 -0.98
CA ASN A 264 -6.18 -28.98 -1.98
C ASN A 264 -6.07 -28.44 -3.43
N ARG A 265 -5.70 -27.18 -3.62
CA ARG A 265 -5.50 -26.53 -4.94
C ARG A 265 -4.02 -26.43 -5.28
N ASN A 266 -3.66 -26.41 -6.56
CA ASN A 266 -2.28 -26.17 -6.95
C ASN A 266 -1.91 -24.70 -6.78
N VAL A 267 -0.68 -24.44 -6.33
CA VAL A 267 -0.12 -23.11 -6.18
C VAL A 267 1.22 -23.08 -6.88
N TRP A 268 1.28 -22.40 -8.01
CA TRP A 268 2.48 -22.19 -8.80
C TRP A 268 3.06 -20.82 -8.49
N TYR A 269 4.15 -20.77 -7.74
CA TYR A 269 4.80 -19.53 -7.37
C TYR A 269 6.08 -19.27 -8.16
N PHE A 270 5.97 -18.35 -9.12
CA PHE A 270 7.06 -17.86 -9.95
C PHE A 270 7.73 -16.65 -9.28
N PHE A 271 9.00 -16.78 -8.91
CA PHE A 271 9.76 -15.68 -8.31
C PHE A 271 10.92 -15.24 -9.19
N GLY A 272 10.78 -14.05 -9.78
CA GLY A 272 11.77 -13.49 -10.70
C GLY A 272 12.80 -12.60 -10.00
N ALA A 273 14.08 -12.88 -10.23
CA ALA A 273 15.22 -12.11 -9.76
C ALA A 273 16.21 -11.81 -10.91
N ARG A 274 17.11 -10.84 -10.69
CA ARG A 274 18.16 -10.52 -11.67
C ARG A 274 19.32 -11.48 -11.54
N THR A 275 19.89 -11.50 -10.36
CA THR A 275 21.06 -12.30 -9.99
C THR A 275 20.79 -13.04 -8.68
N GLU A 276 21.68 -13.92 -8.29
CA GLU A 276 21.64 -14.74 -7.09
C GLU A 276 21.51 -13.87 -5.81
N LYS A 277 22.13 -12.69 -5.77
CA LYS A 277 22.06 -11.74 -4.64
C LYS A 277 20.71 -11.01 -4.50
N ASP A 278 19.81 -11.16 -5.49
CA ASP A 278 18.45 -10.64 -5.45
C ASP A 278 17.46 -11.69 -4.93
N LEU A 279 17.88 -12.95 -4.80
CA LEU A 279 17.07 -14.03 -4.24
C LEU A 279 17.12 -14.00 -2.71
N PHE A 280 15.99 -14.31 -2.09
CA PHE A 280 15.86 -14.46 -0.65
C PHE A 280 14.66 -15.36 -0.35
N TYR A 281 14.64 -15.97 0.84
CA TYR A 281 13.64 -16.98 1.24
C TYR A 281 13.50 -18.19 0.30
N VAL A 282 14.49 -18.47 -0.57
CA VAL A 282 14.47 -19.63 -1.47
C VAL A 282 14.34 -20.94 -0.68
N GLU A 283 15.16 -21.13 0.36
CA GLU A 283 15.12 -22.33 1.20
C GLU A 283 13.77 -22.49 1.92
N LEU A 284 13.16 -21.39 2.37
CA LEU A 284 11.83 -21.41 3.00
C LEU A 284 10.80 -22.05 2.07
N PHE A 285 10.76 -21.62 0.81
CA PHE A 285 9.78 -22.12 -0.17
C PHE A 285 10.15 -23.51 -0.71
N LYS A 286 11.44 -23.81 -0.91
CA LYS A 286 11.90 -25.18 -1.26
C LYS A 286 11.53 -26.18 -0.16
N ASP A 287 11.64 -25.80 1.12
CA ASP A 287 11.23 -26.66 2.23
C ASP A 287 9.71 -26.78 2.36
N LEU A 288 8.96 -25.75 1.96
CA LEU A 288 7.49 -25.80 1.91
C LEU A 288 7.00 -26.74 0.80
N GLU A 289 7.61 -26.68 -0.39
CA GLU A 289 7.34 -27.55 -1.54
C GLU A 289 7.53 -29.04 -1.19
N LYS A 290 8.55 -29.39 -0.40
CA LYS A 290 8.74 -30.77 0.10
C LYS A 290 7.58 -31.26 1.00
N LYS A 291 6.88 -30.36 1.67
CA LYS A 291 5.83 -30.67 2.65
C LYS A 291 4.42 -30.52 2.10
N TRP A 292 4.26 -29.84 0.97
CA TRP A 292 2.98 -29.55 0.33
C TRP A 292 3.06 -29.93 -1.15
N SER A 293 2.53 -31.10 -1.49
CA SER A 293 2.65 -31.70 -2.83
C SER A 293 2.09 -30.85 -3.98
N ASN A 294 1.12 -29.98 -3.68
CA ASN A 294 0.45 -29.12 -4.67
C ASN A 294 1.04 -27.69 -4.68
N PHE A 295 2.12 -27.44 -3.93
CA PHE A 295 2.85 -26.18 -4.01
C PHE A 295 4.11 -26.37 -4.84
N HIS A 296 4.30 -25.48 -5.81
CA HIS A 296 5.41 -25.51 -6.75
C HIS A 296 6.12 -24.16 -6.70
N PHE A 297 7.41 -24.15 -6.35
CA PHE A 297 8.20 -22.93 -6.27
C PHE A 297 9.24 -22.85 -7.40
N ILE A 298 9.10 -21.84 -8.25
CA ILE A 298 9.88 -21.67 -9.47
C ILE A 298 10.67 -20.35 -9.40
N PRO A 299 11.86 -20.36 -8.76
CA PRO A 299 12.75 -19.21 -8.80
C PRO A 299 13.41 -19.12 -10.18
N ALA A 300 13.48 -17.91 -10.73
CA ALA A 300 14.12 -17.65 -12.02
C ALA A 300 15.10 -16.47 -11.96
N LEU A 301 16.25 -16.65 -12.60
CA LEU A 301 17.25 -15.60 -12.78
C LEU A 301 17.30 -15.12 -14.22
N SER A 302 17.07 -13.82 -14.41
CA SER A 302 17.15 -13.22 -15.75
C SER A 302 18.59 -12.96 -16.22
N ARG A 303 19.55 -12.84 -15.30
CA ARG A 303 20.97 -12.60 -15.57
C ARG A 303 21.85 -13.30 -14.50
N PRO A 304 21.84 -14.64 -14.40
CA PRO A 304 22.69 -15.34 -13.44
C PRO A 304 24.17 -14.95 -13.60
N MET A 305 24.86 -14.72 -12.49
CA MET A 305 26.30 -14.40 -12.53
C MET A 305 27.13 -15.64 -12.77
N GLU A 306 26.68 -16.78 -12.25
CA GLU A 306 27.33 -18.07 -12.41
C GLU A 306 26.30 -19.10 -12.92
N PRO A 307 25.89 -19.04 -14.21
CA PRO A 307 24.82 -19.88 -14.76
C PRO A 307 25.04 -21.37 -14.52
N GLU A 308 26.30 -21.81 -14.55
CA GLU A 308 26.72 -23.20 -14.34
C GLU A 308 26.40 -23.72 -12.91
N LYS A 309 26.27 -22.82 -11.94
CA LYS A 309 26.00 -23.13 -10.52
C LYS A 309 24.53 -22.93 -10.15
N TRP A 310 23.70 -22.47 -11.09
CA TRP A 310 22.29 -22.22 -10.85
C TRP A 310 21.47 -23.42 -11.33
N ASP A 311 20.74 -24.04 -10.39
CA ASP A 311 19.90 -25.22 -10.65
C ASP A 311 18.46 -24.87 -11.02
N GLY A 312 18.09 -23.59 -10.95
CA GLY A 312 16.74 -23.10 -11.27
C GLY A 312 16.58 -22.60 -12.70
N GLU A 313 15.46 -21.91 -12.95
CA GLU A 313 15.13 -21.42 -14.28
C GLU A 313 15.97 -20.19 -14.66
N VAL A 314 16.32 -20.06 -15.95
CA VAL A 314 17.07 -18.93 -16.50
C VAL A 314 16.22 -18.24 -17.56
N GLY A 315 16.06 -16.92 -17.44
CA GLY A 315 15.27 -16.10 -18.35
C GLY A 315 14.43 -15.04 -17.65
N LEU A 316 13.69 -14.25 -18.43
CA LEU A 316 12.67 -13.38 -17.83
C LEU A 316 11.56 -14.27 -17.25
N ILE A 317 10.95 -13.81 -16.15
CA ILE A 317 9.91 -14.60 -15.47
C ILE A 317 8.74 -14.94 -16.39
N THR A 318 8.43 -14.09 -17.36
CA THR A 318 7.41 -14.33 -18.39
C THR A 318 7.75 -15.49 -19.30
N ASP A 319 9.01 -15.63 -19.70
CA ASP A 319 9.46 -16.71 -20.59
C ASP A 319 9.39 -18.06 -19.85
N VAL A 320 9.77 -18.03 -18.57
CA VAL A 320 9.63 -19.17 -17.67
C VAL A 320 8.15 -19.52 -17.47
N MET A 321 7.27 -18.55 -17.25
CA MET A 321 5.84 -18.80 -17.14
C MET A 321 5.27 -19.48 -18.39
N VAL A 322 5.62 -19.04 -19.60
CA VAL A 322 5.20 -19.69 -20.86
C VAL A 322 5.57 -21.17 -20.85
N LYS A 323 6.85 -21.47 -20.57
CA LYS A 323 7.34 -22.86 -20.50
C LYS A 323 6.46 -23.75 -19.62
N TYR A 324 6.06 -23.25 -18.44
CA TYR A 324 5.27 -24.01 -17.49
C TYR A 324 3.79 -24.05 -17.87
N LEU A 325 3.18 -22.94 -18.26
CA LEU A 325 1.76 -22.88 -18.65
C LEU A 325 1.47 -23.73 -19.90
N GLU A 326 2.44 -23.85 -20.81
CA GLU A 326 2.25 -24.64 -22.02
C GLU A 326 2.53 -26.14 -21.84
N ASN A 327 3.46 -26.51 -20.94
CA ASN A 327 4.00 -27.87 -20.89
C ASN A 327 3.84 -28.60 -19.55
N VAL A 328 3.55 -27.90 -18.45
CA VAL A 328 3.57 -28.48 -17.10
C VAL A 328 2.25 -28.28 -16.36
N VAL A 329 1.72 -27.05 -16.33
CA VAL A 329 0.48 -26.72 -15.62
C VAL A 329 -0.70 -27.35 -16.37
N ASP A 330 -1.58 -28.06 -15.66
CA ASP A 330 -2.78 -28.66 -16.26
C ASP A 330 -3.67 -27.58 -16.89
N LYS A 331 -3.94 -27.68 -18.18
CA LYS A 331 -4.73 -26.70 -18.93
C LYS A 331 -6.23 -26.77 -18.61
N ASN A 332 -6.71 -27.88 -18.05
CA ASN A 332 -8.14 -28.13 -17.82
C ASN A 332 -8.67 -27.57 -16.49
N THR A 333 -7.79 -27.17 -15.57
CA THR A 333 -8.20 -26.56 -14.30
C THR A 333 -8.55 -25.09 -14.47
N LYS A 334 -9.53 -24.60 -13.69
CA LYS A 334 -9.73 -23.14 -13.55
C LYS A 334 -8.51 -22.53 -12.86
N LYS A 335 -8.08 -21.34 -13.25
CA LYS A 335 -6.90 -20.67 -12.70
C LYS A 335 -7.18 -19.22 -12.35
N GLU A 336 -6.45 -18.71 -11.38
CA GLU A 336 -6.45 -17.32 -10.94
C GLU A 336 -5.00 -16.79 -10.89
N GLY A 337 -4.79 -15.56 -11.35
CA GLY A 337 -3.49 -14.88 -11.30
C GLY A 337 -3.34 -14.03 -10.05
N TYR A 338 -2.19 -14.10 -9.39
CA TYR A 338 -1.85 -13.27 -8.23
C TYR A 338 -0.47 -12.63 -8.43
N LEU A 339 -0.45 -11.35 -8.80
CA LEU A 339 0.77 -10.66 -9.25
C LEU A 339 1.20 -9.56 -8.28
N CYS A 340 2.47 -9.55 -7.85
CA CYS A 340 2.98 -8.45 -7.02
C CYS A 340 4.40 -8.05 -7.38
N GLY A 341 4.63 -6.77 -7.64
CA GLY A 341 5.95 -6.24 -7.96
C GLY A 341 5.91 -4.96 -8.77
N SER A 342 6.87 -4.81 -9.69
CA SER A 342 6.99 -3.59 -10.49
C SER A 342 5.87 -3.47 -11.52
N PRO A 343 5.44 -2.25 -11.88
CA PRO A 343 4.46 -2.01 -12.93
C PRO A 343 4.73 -2.74 -14.24
N GLY A 344 5.99 -2.74 -14.69
CA GLY A 344 6.37 -3.40 -15.94
C GLY A 344 6.19 -4.92 -15.89
N MET A 345 6.56 -5.53 -14.76
CA MET A 345 6.40 -6.98 -14.59
C MET A 345 4.93 -7.37 -14.52
N ILE A 346 4.12 -6.65 -13.73
CA ILE A 346 2.69 -6.93 -13.58
C ILE A 346 1.99 -6.83 -14.94
N ASN A 347 2.19 -5.73 -15.66
CA ASN A 347 1.55 -5.53 -16.97
C ASN A 347 1.95 -6.64 -17.97
N ALA A 348 3.21 -7.09 -17.96
CA ALA A 348 3.67 -8.16 -18.85
C ALA A 348 3.05 -9.52 -18.47
N CYS A 349 2.99 -9.84 -17.18
CA CYS A 349 2.40 -11.09 -16.70
C CYS A 349 0.88 -11.12 -16.89
N GLU A 350 0.19 -10.00 -16.67
CA GLU A 350 -1.26 -9.89 -16.88
C GLU A 350 -1.61 -10.13 -18.36
N LYS A 351 -0.86 -9.52 -19.28
CA LYS A 351 -1.03 -9.78 -20.72
C LYS A 351 -0.84 -11.27 -21.03
N LEU A 352 0.24 -11.87 -20.51
CA LEU A 352 0.54 -13.29 -20.71
C LEU A 352 -0.57 -14.20 -20.18
N LEU A 353 -1.05 -13.96 -18.96
CA LEU A 353 -2.12 -14.74 -18.34
C LEU A 353 -3.41 -14.66 -19.17
N ASN A 354 -3.76 -13.47 -19.67
CA ASN A 354 -4.91 -13.28 -20.54
C ASN A 354 -4.78 -14.05 -21.87
N GLU A 355 -3.59 -14.06 -22.49
CA GLU A 355 -3.31 -14.85 -23.70
C GLU A 355 -3.49 -16.36 -23.46
N HIS A 356 -3.31 -16.82 -22.22
CA HIS A 356 -3.51 -18.22 -21.80
C HIS A 356 -4.91 -18.47 -21.21
N GLY A 357 -5.86 -17.54 -21.37
CA GLY A 357 -7.25 -17.69 -20.94
C GLY A 357 -7.50 -17.49 -19.44
N ILE A 358 -6.51 -17.01 -18.69
CA ILE A 358 -6.60 -16.73 -17.24
C ILE A 358 -7.02 -15.28 -17.05
N LYS A 359 -8.33 -15.06 -16.87
CA LYS A 359 -8.94 -13.71 -16.79
C LYS A 359 -9.08 -13.18 -15.38
N ASP A 360 -9.23 -14.07 -14.39
CA ASP A 360 -9.35 -13.70 -12.98
C ASP A 360 -7.94 -13.37 -12.46
N VAL A 361 -7.49 -12.12 -12.65
CA VAL A 361 -6.16 -11.64 -12.26
C VAL A 361 -6.28 -10.58 -11.16
N TYR A 362 -5.61 -10.83 -10.04
CA TYR A 362 -5.48 -9.91 -8.93
C TYR A 362 -4.04 -9.43 -8.83
N TYR A 363 -3.83 -8.16 -8.52
CA TYR A 363 -2.48 -7.62 -8.41
C TYR A 363 -2.32 -6.58 -7.30
N ASP A 364 -1.10 -6.50 -6.78
CA ASP A 364 -0.63 -5.44 -5.89
C ASP A 364 0.57 -4.72 -6.53
N LYS A 365 0.34 -3.48 -6.98
CA LYS A 365 1.26 -2.72 -7.83
C LYS A 365 2.04 -1.70 -7.00
N PHE A 366 3.34 -1.91 -6.88
CA PHE A 366 4.22 -0.99 -6.15
C PHE A 366 4.63 0.16 -7.06
N ALA A 367 3.99 1.32 -6.88
CA ALA A 367 4.20 2.54 -7.67
C ALA A 367 4.91 3.64 -6.86
#